data_AF-A0AAV9W5A2-F1
#
_entry.id   AF-A0AAV9W5A2-F1
#
_cell.length_a   1.000
_cell.length_b   1.000
_cell.length_c   1.000
_cell.angle_alpha   90.00
_cell.angle_beta   90.00
_cell.angle_gamma   90.00
#
_symmetry.space_group_name_H-M   'P 1'
#
loop_
_entity.id
_entity.type
_entity.pdbx_description
1 polymer ?
#
loop_
_entity_poly.entity_id
_entity_poly.type
_entity_poly.pdbx_seq_one_letter_code
_entity_poly.pdbx_strand_id
1 'polypeptide(L)'
;MMQLGPNDIPLDDLFEIHPERGHRVFKQTVTLFPHQNPRTSTRVHKYKDYAIKYYTAAREVEMAELAGDCGVKVHGRLVKFDVPPNNQPRPVGLVMEIARPLEHYIETIKIESEKTDAKAAAYESEKNRIKTEMIAVLKELHTKYNLVHGDVCLSRFVICQDHKIRLCDFKSARPADESVQIWQDLIEDTSGGHLTAWSGNKMRQSTWIPPTEADDWYALAISVWELYTGKKAFEDIGEGEMVLNLSTGKTVDLEEVKDNETREWIRRMLHERGAAV
;
A
#
# COMPACT_ATOMS: atom_id res chain seq x y z
N MET A 1 18.44 19.18 18.83
CA MET A 1 18.90 18.98 17.44
C MET A 1 18.68 17.53 17.09
N MET A 2 17.96 17.24 16.00
CA MET A 2 17.85 15.88 15.47
C MET A 2 19.23 15.47 14.92
N GLN A 3 19.81 14.40 15.45
CA GLN A 3 21.02 13.80 14.88
C GLN A 3 20.61 12.86 13.76
N LEU A 4 21.35 12.88 12.64
CA LEU A 4 21.15 11.92 11.56
C LEU A 4 21.44 10.51 12.09
N GLY A 5 20.53 9.59 11.80
CA GLY A 5 20.75 8.17 11.98
C GLY A 5 21.78 7.62 10.97
N PRO A 6 22.33 6.42 11.21
CA PRO A 6 23.37 5.82 10.36
C PRO A 6 22.91 5.53 8.92
N ASN A 7 21.60 5.40 8.70
CA ASN A 7 21.01 5.14 7.39
C ASN A 7 20.18 6.32 6.87
N ASP A 8 20.24 7.48 7.53
CA ASP A 8 19.58 8.67 7.01
C ASP A 8 20.34 9.18 5.78
N ILE A 9 19.59 9.57 4.76
CA ILE A 9 20.16 10.03 3.49
C ILE A 9 19.81 11.51 3.32
N PRO A 10 20.81 12.41 3.15
CA PRO A 10 20.55 13.79 2.75
C PRO A 10 19.84 13.84 1.39
N LEU A 11 18.78 14.64 1.28
CA LEU A 11 18.03 14.80 0.04
C LEU A 11 18.91 15.23 -1.12
N ASP A 12 19.89 16.10 -0.86
CA ASP A 12 20.82 16.59 -1.88
C ASP A 12 21.77 15.49 -2.41
N ASP A 13 21.98 14.40 -1.65
CA ASP A 13 22.78 13.28 -2.14
C ASP A 13 22.09 12.48 -3.24
N LEU A 14 20.77 12.62 -3.40
CA LEU A 14 19.99 11.96 -4.44
C LEU A 14 20.09 12.64 -5.81
N PHE A 15 20.52 13.90 -5.85
CA PHE A 15 20.48 14.71 -7.07
C PHE A 15 21.87 15.15 -7.52
N GLU A 16 22.03 15.25 -8.83
CA GLU A 16 23.14 15.93 -9.49
C GLU A 16 22.59 17.03 -10.41
N ILE A 17 23.45 17.98 -10.79
CA ILE A 17 23.08 19.01 -11.76
C ILE A 17 23.30 18.45 -13.15
N HIS A 18 22.25 18.43 -13.98
CA HIS A 18 22.37 18.00 -15.36
C HIS A 18 23.34 18.93 -16.09
N PRO A 19 24.44 18.42 -16.67
CA PRO A 19 25.55 19.24 -17.15
C PRO A 19 25.12 20.24 -18.24
N GLU A 20 24.19 19.84 -19.11
CA GLU A 20 23.72 20.69 -20.22
C GLU A 20 22.52 21.57 -19.89
N ARG A 21 21.70 21.18 -18.91
CA ARG A 21 20.37 21.78 -18.68
C ARG A 21 20.29 22.55 -17.36
N GLY A 22 21.31 22.46 -16.51
CA GLY A 22 21.43 23.22 -15.26
C GLY A 22 20.41 22.88 -14.17
N HIS A 23 19.49 21.95 -14.40
CA HIS A 23 18.50 21.52 -13.41
C HIS A 23 18.92 20.24 -12.68
N ARG A 24 18.37 20.04 -11.48
CA ARG A 24 18.58 18.85 -10.67
C ARG A 24 17.96 17.61 -11.33
N VAL A 25 18.73 16.55 -11.47
CA VAL A 25 18.29 15.22 -11.92
C VAL A 25 18.71 14.18 -10.89
N PHE A 26 17.97 13.07 -10.79
CA PHE A 26 18.29 11.98 -9.86
C PHE A 26 19.56 11.26 -10.33
N LYS A 27 20.54 11.05 -9.43
CA LYS A 27 21.82 10.38 -9.75
C LYS A 27 21.64 8.96 -10.27
N GLN A 28 20.61 8.26 -9.78
CA GLN A 28 20.29 6.91 -10.21
C GLN A 28 18.77 6.78 -10.24
N THR A 29 18.19 6.71 -11.44
CA THR A 29 16.74 6.54 -11.60
C THR A 29 16.48 5.11 -12.04
N VAL A 30 16.25 4.21 -11.08
CA VAL A 30 15.44 3.02 -11.38
C VAL A 30 14.10 3.27 -10.71
N THR A 31 13.11 3.64 -11.51
CA THR A 31 11.72 3.66 -11.08
C THR A 31 11.33 2.21 -10.81
N LEU A 32 11.13 1.85 -9.53
CA LEU A 32 10.74 0.49 -9.16
C LEU A 32 9.29 0.17 -9.56
N PHE A 33 8.49 1.20 -9.86
CA PHE A 33 7.06 1.13 -10.13
C PHE A 33 6.68 1.88 -11.42
N PRO A 34 6.82 1.27 -12.62
CA PRO A 34 6.56 1.90 -13.91
C PRO A 34 5.08 2.29 -14.14
N HIS A 35 4.14 1.76 -13.36
CA HIS A 35 2.70 2.07 -13.46
C HIS A 35 2.22 3.15 -12.49
N GLN A 36 3.11 3.80 -11.73
CA GLN A 36 2.72 4.95 -10.93
C GLN A 36 2.29 6.09 -11.85
N ASN A 37 1.06 6.58 -11.66
CA ASN A 37 0.54 7.73 -12.40
C ASN A 37 1.55 8.89 -12.29
N PRO A 38 2.07 9.43 -13.41
CA PRO A 38 3.11 10.45 -13.39
C PRO A 38 2.69 11.75 -12.67
N ARG A 39 1.39 11.93 -12.39
CA ARG A 39 0.81 13.03 -11.61
C ARG A 39 0.75 12.78 -10.09
N THR A 40 1.00 11.56 -9.63
CA THR A 40 1.10 11.26 -8.18
C THR A 40 2.51 11.59 -7.68
N SER A 41 2.60 12.40 -6.62
CA SER A 41 3.85 12.94 -6.08
C SER A 41 4.71 11.93 -5.32
N THR A 42 4.19 10.72 -5.06
CA THR A 42 4.83 9.69 -4.25
C THR A 42 5.57 8.68 -5.14
N ARG A 43 6.71 9.08 -5.69
CA ARG A 43 7.59 8.18 -6.44
C ARG A 43 8.51 7.43 -5.49
N VAL A 44 8.66 6.13 -5.74
CA VAL A 44 9.66 5.29 -5.06
C VAL A 44 10.82 5.02 -6.01
N HIS A 45 12.02 5.39 -5.58
CA HIS A 45 13.25 5.31 -6.36
C HIS A 45 14.20 4.30 -5.74
N LYS A 46 14.89 3.51 -6.55
CA LYS A 46 16.06 2.77 -6.07
C LYS A 46 17.26 3.73 -5.96
N TYR A 47 17.94 3.71 -4.82
CA TYR A 47 19.20 4.42 -4.62
C TYR A 47 20.13 3.57 -3.77
N LYS A 48 21.31 3.24 -4.31
CA LYS A 48 22.19 2.20 -3.74
C LYS A 48 21.38 0.89 -3.55
N ASP A 49 21.40 0.32 -2.35
CA ASP A 49 20.70 -0.90 -1.99
C ASP A 49 19.34 -0.65 -1.31
N TYR A 50 18.83 0.58 -1.38
CA TYR A 50 17.58 0.98 -0.74
C TYR A 50 16.51 1.43 -1.73
N ALA A 51 15.25 1.32 -1.31
CA ALA A 51 14.11 2.00 -1.91
C ALA A 51 13.86 3.31 -1.14
N ILE A 52 13.68 4.41 -1.87
CA ILE A 52 13.46 5.74 -1.28
C ILE A 52 12.11 6.27 -1.73
N LYS A 53 11.23 6.60 -0.77
CA LYS A 53 9.99 7.33 -1.01
C LYS A 53 10.19 8.78 -0.59
N TYR A 54 9.93 9.72 -1.50
CA TYR A 54 10.02 11.16 -1.25
C TYR A 54 8.63 11.77 -1.05
N TYR A 55 8.55 12.90 -0.32
CA TYR A 55 7.33 13.57 0.12
C TYR A 55 6.44 12.73 1.05
N THR A 56 7.07 12.02 1.98
CA THR A 56 6.36 11.27 3.02
C THR A 56 6.01 12.19 4.19
N ALA A 57 4.77 12.17 4.65
CA ALA A 57 4.35 12.88 5.86
C ALA A 57 4.95 12.22 7.10
N ALA A 58 5.25 13.00 8.16
CA ALA A 58 5.84 12.45 9.39
C ALA A 58 5.01 11.31 9.97
N ARG A 59 3.68 11.46 9.95
CA ARG A 59 2.75 10.42 10.38
C ARG A 59 2.88 9.10 9.61
N GLU A 60 3.05 9.16 8.28
CA GLU A 60 3.24 7.93 7.49
C GLU A 60 4.54 7.20 7.90
N VAL A 61 5.60 7.96 8.22
CA VAL A 61 6.85 7.38 8.73
C VAL A 61 6.61 6.64 10.04
N GLU A 62 5.92 7.30 10.97
CA GLU A 62 5.59 6.71 12.28
C GLU A 62 4.75 5.43 12.12
N MET A 63 3.73 5.46 11.26
CA MET A 63 2.90 4.28 11.03
C MET A 63 3.67 3.13 10.37
N ALA A 64 4.56 3.42 9.41
CA ALA A 64 5.40 2.41 8.79
C ALA A 64 6.40 1.79 9.78
N GLU A 65 6.97 2.59 10.69
CA GLU A 65 7.84 2.10 11.76
C GLU A 65 7.07 1.25 12.78
N LEU A 66 5.84 1.65 13.16
CA LEU A 66 4.98 0.91 14.08
C LEU A 66 4.48 -0.43 13.52
N ALA A 67 4.35 -0.56 12.20
CA ALA A 67 3.88 -1.79 11.55
C ALA A 67 4.84 -2.98 11.70
N GLY A 68 6.07 -2.76 12.18
CA GLY A 68 7.05 -3.81 12.46
C GLY A 68 7.25 -4.74 11.27
N ASP A 69 7.14 -6.05 11.48
CA ASP A 69 7.39 -7.06 10.44
C ASP A 69 6.26 -7.16 9.40
N CYS A 70 5.10 -6.54 9.65
CA CYS A 70 3.99 -6.49 8.70
C CYS A 70 4.23 -5.45 7.59
N GLY A 71 5.05 -4.43 7.85
CA GLY A 71 5.40 -3.38 6.90
C GLY A 71 6.78 -3.56 6.29
N VAL A 72 6.98 -3.05 5.08
CA VAL A 72 8.32 -2.97 4.46
C VAL A 72 9.29 -2.30 5.42
N LYS A 73 10.44 -2.94 5.65
CA LYS A 73 11.39 -2.49 6.67
C LYS A 73 11.90 -1.08 6.38
N VAL A 74 11.70 -0.17 7.33
CA VAL A 74 12.28 1.18 7.33
C VAL A 74 13.71 1.10 7.87
N HIS A 75 14.69 1.52 7.05
CA HIS A 75 16.10 1.54 7.42
C HIS A 75 16.53 2.90 7.96
N GLY A 76 15.93 3.98 7.46
CA GLY A 76 16.26 5.35 7.82
C GLY A 76 15.31 6.34 7.15
N ARG A 77 15.66 7.62 7.21
CA ARG A 77 14.84 8.72 6.72
C ARG A 77 15.56 9.48 5.62
N LEU A 78 14.78 10.01 4.67
CA LEU A 78 15.28 10.99 3.73
C LEU A 78 15.19 12.35 4.40
N VAL A 79 16.31 13.08 4.49
CA VAL A 79 16.41 14.30 5.29
C VAL A 79 16.77 15.50 4.42
N LYS A 80 15.99 16.58 4.52
CA LYS A 80 16.30 17.87 3.89
C LYS A 80 16.82 18.83 4.96
N PHE A 81 17.85 19.60 4.64
CA PHE A 81 18.31 20.69 5.50
C PHE A 81 17.62 22.00 5.13
N ASP A 82 17.20 22.77 6.13
CA ASP A 82 16.68 24.11 5.94
C ASP A 82 17.74 25.05 5.37
N VAL A 83 17.29 26.08 4.66
CA VAL A 83 18.20 27.11 4.15
C VAL A 83 18.94 27.80 5.32
N PRO A 84 20.19 28.26 5.09
CA PRO A 84 20.91 29.04 6.08
C PRO A 84 20.07 30.24 6.58
N PRO A 85 20.17 30.61 7.87
CA PRO A 85 21.15 30.14 8.86
C PRO A 85 20.72 28.92 9.67
N ASN A 86 19.48 28.43 9.54
CA ASN A 86 18.91 27.47 10.47
C ASN A 86 19.52 26.06 10.32
N ASN A 87 19.79 25.64 9.07
CA ASN A 87 20.41 24.37 8.70
C ASN A 87 19.89 23.15 9.49
N GLN A 88 18.61 23.17 9.86
CA GLN A 88 18.00 22.11 10.65
C GLN A 88 17.61 20.95 9.73
N PRO A 89 17.90 19.71 10.12
CA PRO A 89 17.44 18.54 9.38
C PRO A 89 15.93 18.34 9.60
N ARG A 90 15.20 18.12 8.50
CA ARG A 90 13.78 17.77 8.49
C ARG A 90 13.55 16.49 7.68
N PRO A 91 12.85 15.48 8.22
CA PRO A 91 12.48 14.30 7.44
C PRO A 91 11.49 14.70 6.33
N VAL A 92 11.74 14.19 5.14
CA VAL A 92 10.95 14.45 3.93
C VAL A 92 10.63 13.17 3.15
N GLY A 93 10.95 12.01 3.70
CA GLY A 93 10.82 10.73 3.02
C GLY A 93 11.31 9.54 3.84
N LEU A 94 11.15 8.35 3.27
CA LEU A 94 11.55 7.07 3.84
C LEU A 94 12.70 6.44 3.06
N VAL A 95 13.62 5.80 3.77
CA VAL A 95 14.62 4.87 3.22
C VAL A 95 14.23 3.47 3.69
N MET A 96 13.91 2.59 2.76
CA MET A 96 13.29 1.29 3.00
C MET A 96 14.07 0.17 2.30
N GLU A 97 13.82 -1.08 2.71
CA GLU A 97 14.29 -2.24 1.96
C GLU A 97 13.72 -2.25 0.53
N ILE A 98 14.44 -2.86 -0.41
CA ILE A 98 13.95 -3.06 -1.76
C ILE A 98 13.01 -4.28 -1.76
N ALA A 99 11.77 -4.08 -2.17
CA ALA A 99 10.78 -5.12 -2.35
C ALA A 99 10.17 -5.07 -3.76
N ARG A 100 9.62 -6.20 -4.21
CA ARG A 100 8.95 -6.32 -5.51
C ARG A 100 7.43 -6.17 -5.34
N PRO A 101 6.73 -5.37 -6.16
CA PRO A 101 5.27 -5.33 -6.15
C PRO A 101 4.67 -6.73 -6.31
N LEU A 102 3.69 -7.08 -5.49
CA LEU A 102 3.08 -8.42 -5.53
C LEU A 102 2.40 -8.67 -6.89
N GLU A 103 1.71 -7.67 -7.45
CA GLU A 103 1.09 -7.74 -8.78
C GLU A 103 2.10 -8.13 -9.88
N HIS A 104 3.29 -7.51 -9.86
CA HIS A 104 4.35 -7.83 -10.81
C HIS A 104 4.87 -9.26 -10.62
N TYR A 105 4.91 -9.76 -9.38
CA TYR A 105 5.30 -11.13 -9.11
C TYR A 105 4.26 -12.12 -9.65
N ILE A 106 2.98 -11.88 -9.36
CA ILE A 106 1.84 -12.68 -9.83
C ILE A 106 1.86 -12.78 -11.37
N GLU A 107 2.06 -11.66 -12.06
CA GLU A 107 2.11 -11.65 -13.52
C GLU A 107 3.26 -12.51 -14.07
N THR A 108 4.43 -12.49 -13.42
CA THR A 108 5.56 -13.33 -13.84
C THR A 108 5.27 -14.81 -13.67
N ILE A 109 4.71 -15.23 -12.53
CA ILE A 109 4.39 -16.65 -12.32
C ILE A 109 3.22 -17.10 -13.21
N LYS A 110 2.28 -16.21 -13.55
CA LYS A 110 1.20 -16.46 -14.51
C LYS A 110 1.73 -16.74 -15.91
N ILE A 111 2.64 -15.91 -16.43
CA ILE A 111 3.30 -16.13 -17.74
C ILE A 111 4.03 -17.48 -17.77
N GLU A 112 4.65 -17.89 -16.66
CA GLU A 112 5.27 -19.21 -16.56
C GLU A 112 4.26 -20.36 -16.52
N SER A 113 3.08 -20.12 -15.94
CA SER A 113 2.02 -21.11 -15.76
C SER A 113 1.48 -21.67 -17.08
N GLU A 114 1.47 -20.85 -18.13
CA GLU A 114 0.93 -21.18 -19.46
C GLU A 114 1.79 -22.19 -20.23
N LYS A 115 2.98 -22.52 -19.73
CA LYS A 115 3.93 -23.40 -20.43
C LYS A 115 3.62 -24.89 -20.28
N THR A 116 3.09 -25.32 -19.13
CA THR A 116 2.83 -26.74 -18.82
C THR A 116 1.76 -26.89 -17.74
N ASP A 117 1.04 -28.02 -17.71
CA ASP A 117 0.06 -28.32 -16.65
C ASP A 117 0.67 -28.32 -15.24
N ALA A 118 1.92 -28.78 -15.09
CA ALA A 118 2.64 -28.74 -13.83
C ALA A 118 2.88 -27.30 -13.33
N LYS A 119 3.16 -26.37 -14.26
CA LYS A 119 3.32 -24.95 -13.95
C LYS A 119 1.98 -24.27 -13.67
N ALA A 120 0.89 -24.68 -14.34
CA ALA A 120 -0.46 -24.24 -14.02
C ALA A 120 -0.88 -24.65 -12.59
N ALA A 121 -0.63 -25.90 -12.20
CA ALA A 121 -0.90 -26.37 -10.84
C ALA A 121 -0.04 -25.63 -9.80
N ALA A 122 1.23 -25.37 -10.10
CA ALA A 122 2.11 -24.59 -9.24
C ALA A 122 1.60 -23.14 -9.04
N TYR A 123 1.06 -22.52 -10.10
CA TYR A 123 0.47 -21.18 -10.03
C TYR A 123 -0.76 -21.13 -9.11
N GLU A 124 -1.65 -22.12 -9.17
CA GLU A 124 -2.80 -22.21 -8.26
C GLU A 124 -2.37 -22.42 -6.80
N SER A 125 -1.36 -23.27 -6.56
CA SER A 125 -0.77 -23.45 -5.23
C SER A 125 -0.16 -22.15 -4.70
N GLU A 126 0.48 -21.39 -5.58
CA GLU A 126 1.14 -20.13 -5.22
C GLU A 126 0.13 -19.02 -4.90
N LYS A 127 -0.98 -18.92 -5.65
CA LYS A 127 -2.10 -18.03 -5.28
C LYS A 127 -2.65 -18.35 -3.89
N ASN A 128 -2.76 -19.63 -3.55
CA ASN A 128 -3.21 -20.06 -2.22
C ASN A 128 -2.22 -19.67 -1.11
N ARG A 129 -0.90 -19.82 -1.35
CA ARG A 129 0.15 -19.35 -0.44
C ARG A 129 0.06 -17.84 -0.22
N ILE A 130 -0.01 -17.08 -1.33
CA ILE A 130 -0.10 -15.60 -1.31
C ILE A 130 -1.33 -15.15 -0.52
N LYS A 131 -2.52 -15.69 -0.82
CA LYS A 131 -3.76 -15.41 -0.07
C LYS A 131 -3.58 -15.62 1.43
N THR A 132 -3.01 -16.76 1.81
CA THR A 132 -2.82 -17.13 3.22
C THR A 132 -1.87 -16.15 3.93
N GLU A 133 -0.77 -15.76 3.26
CA GLU A 133 0.17 -14.79 3.80
C GLU A 133 -0.41 -13.38 3.89
N MET A 134 -1.18 -12.92 2.89
CA MET A 134 -1.87 -11.62 2.96
C MET A 134 -2.83 -11.56 4.15
N ILE A 135 -3.60 -12.64 4.39
CA ILE A 135 -4.48 -12.77 5.57
C ILE A 135 -3.66 -12.74 6.87
N ALA A 136 -2.53 -13.46 6.92
CA ALA A 136 -1.69 -13.52 8.11
C ALA A 136 -1.07 -12.15 8.43
N VAL A 137 -0.55 -11.44 7.42
CA VAL A 137 0.02 -10.09 7.55
C VAL A 137 -1.01 -9.12 8.11
N LEU A 138 -2.22 -9.10 7.53
CA LEU A 138 -3.26 -8.17 7.99
C LEU A 138 -3.74 -8.50 9.40
N LYS A 139 -3.93 -9.78 9.70
CA LYS A 139 -4.30 -10.24 11.05
C LYS A 139 -3.23 -9.83 12.08
N GLU A 140 -1.96 -10.00 11.76
CA GLU A 140 -0.87 -9.61 12.66
C GLU A 140 -0.80 -8.08 12.82
N LEU A 141 -1.00 -7.32 11.75
CA LEU A 141 -1.07 -5.86 11.80
C LEU A 141 -2.15 -5.38 12.79
N HIS A 142 -3.35 -5.95 12.70
CA HIS A 142 -4.46 -5.63 13.59
C HIS A 142 -4.20 -6.10 15.02
N THR A 143 -3.82 -7.36 15.22
CA THR A 143 -3.80 -7.98 16.55
C THR A 143 -2.52 -7.75 17.35
N LYS A 144 -1.35 -7.70 16.69
CA LYS A 144 -0.04 -7.56 17.36
C LYS A 144 0.40 -6.10 17.39
N TYR A 145 0.15 -5.36 16.32
CA TYR A 145 0.59 -3.97 16.20
C TYR A 145 -0.52 -2.95 16.49
N ASN A 146 -1.78 -3.40 16.65
CA ASN A 146 -2.93 -2.53 16.92
C ASN A 146 -3.05 -1.40 15.88
N LEU A 147 -2.81 -1.73 14.60
CA LEU A 147 -2.83 -0.79 13.50
C LEU A 147 -3.90 -1.17 12.48
N VAL A 148 -4.59 -0.16 11.96
CA VAL A 148 -5.41 -0.25 10.74
C VAL A 148 -4.61 0.36 9.60
N HIS A 149 -4.51 -0.32 8.46
CA HIS A 149 -3.77 0.18 7.29
C HIS A 149 -4.57 1.28 6.56
N GLY A 150 -5.87 1.07 6.38
CA GLY A 150 -6.77 2.06 5.79
C GLY A 150 -6.60 2.30 4.29
N ASP A 151 -5.85 1.43 3.59
CA ASP A 151 -5.70 1.44 2.12
C ASP A 151 -5.26 0.06 1.60
N VAL A 152 -5.82 -1.01 2.15
CA VAL A 152 -5.48 -2.37 1.70
C VAL A 152 -5.95 -2.57 0.26
N CYS A 153 -5.02 -2.81 -0.66
CA CYS A 153 -5.30 -3.30 -2.01
C CYS A 153 -4.12 -4.16 -2.49
N LEU A 154 -4.30 -4.94 -3.57
CA LEU A 154 -3.27 -5.86 -4.05
C LEU A 154 -1.93 -5.14 -4.35
N SER A 155 -2.00 -3.93 -4.89
CA SER A 155 -0.83 -3.08 -5.18
C SER A 155 -0.05 -2.59 -3.93
N ARG A 156 -0.63 -2.69 -2.72
CA ARG A 156 0.06 -2.35 -1.46
C ARG A 156 0.83 -3.51 -0.87
N PHE A 157 0.63 -4.72 -1.37
CA PHE A 157 1.44 -5.86 -0.99
C PHE A 157 2.70 -5.93 -1.86
N VAL A 158 3.81 -6.30 -1.22
CA VAL A 158 5.09 -6.52 -1.87
C VAL A 158 5.72 -7.81 -1.38
N ILE A 159 6.58 -8.41 -2.20
CA ILE A 159 7.45 -9.52 -1.81
C ILE A 159 8.83 -8.97 -1.52
N CYS A 160 9.28 -9.12 -0.27
CA CYS A 160 10.57 -8.67 0.18
C CYS A 160 11.69 -9.67 -0.17
N GLN A 161 12.94 -9.28 0.07
CA GLN A 161 14.11 -10.12 -0.26
C GLN A 161 14.16 -11.43 0.52
N ASP A 162 13.54 -11.48 1.69
CA ASP A 162 13.36 -12.70 2.49
C ASP A 162 12.17 -13.56 2.05
N HIS A 163 11.60 -13.26 0.87
CA HIS A 163 10.45 -13.92 0.26
C HIS A 163 9.13 -13.80 1.03
N LYS A 164 9.08 -12.97 2.08
CA LYS A 164 7.84 -12.69 2.80
C LYS A 164 7.02 -11.61 2.12
N ILE A 165 5.71 -11.75 2.20
CA ILE A 165 4.76 -10.70 1.82
C ILE A 165 4.65 -9.68 2.95
N ARG A 166 4.69 -8.38 2.61
CA ARG A 166 4.51 -7.26 3.53
C ARG A 166 3.68 -6.15 2.89
N LEU A 167 3.13 -5.27 3.73
CA LEU A 167 2.39 -4.07 3.32
C LEU A 167 3.33 -2.88 3.12
N CYS A 168 2.96 -1.99 2.21
CA CYS A 168 3.61 -0.69 2.02
C CYS A 168 2.56 0.43 1.86
N ASP A 169 3.02 1.68 1.97
CA ASP A 169 2.18 2.89 1.90
C ASP A 169 1.21 3.05 3.08
N PHE A 170 1.76 3.38 4.25
CA PHE A 170 1.02 3.58 5.50
C PHE A 170 0.44 5.00 5.64
N LYS A 171 0.17 5.69 4.53
CA LYS A 171 -0.30 7.08 4.57
C LYS A 171 -1.67 7.23 5.23
N SER A 172 -2.55 6.25 5.01
CA SER A 172 -3.90 6.19 5.57
C SER A 172 -3.97 5.41 6.89
N ALA A 173 -2.82 4.94 7.39
CA ALA A 173 -2.78 4.07 8.54
C ALA A 173 -2.96 4.84 9.85
N ARG A 174 -3.38 4.11 10.88
CA ARG A 174 -3.60 4.63 12.22
C ARG A 174 -3.61 3.52 13.27
N PRO A 175 -3.34 3.84 14.55
CA PRO A 175 -3.69 2.94 15.65
C PRO A 175 -5.20 2.66 15.68
N ALA A 176 -5.61 1.44 15.96
CA ALA A 176 -7.03 1.08 15.99
C ALA A 176 -7.80 1.87 17.07
N ASP A 177 -7.14 2.18 18.19
CA ASP A 177 -7.66 2.90 19.36
C ASP A 177 -7.44 4.42 19.33
N GLU A 178 -6.88 4.99 18.25
CA GLU A 178 -6.66 6.43 18.15
C GLU A 178 -7.99 7.21 18.18
N SER A 179 -8.01 8.38 18.83
CA SER A 179 -9.23 9.20 18.90
C SER A 179 -9.72 9.62 17.51
N VAL A 180 -11.05 9.62 17.33
CA VAL A 180 -11.70 10.17 16.13
C VAL A 180 -11.35 11.65 15.93
N GLN A 181 -11.13 12.41 17.02
CA GLN A 181 -10.77 13.83 16.93
C GLN A 181 -9.44 14.06 16.22
N ILE A 182 -8.42 13.25 16.53
CA ILE A 182 -7.10 13.35 15.87
C ILE A 182 -7.25 13.15 14.36
N TRP A 183 -8.12 12.22 13.96
CA TRP A 183 -8.38 11.97 12.55
C TRP A 183 -9.11 13.13 11.88
N GLN A 184 -10.09 13.74 12.56
CA GLN A 184 -10.80 14.92 12.05
C GLN A 184 -9.83 16.08 11.81
N ASP A 185 -8.99 16.38 12.79
CA ASP A 185 -7.97 17.43 12.70
C ASP A 185 -7.02 17.17 11.51
N LEU A 186 -6.61 15.91 11.29
CA LEU A 186 -5.77 15.54 10.14
C LEU A 186 -6.46 15.74 8.79
N ILE A 187 -7.76 15.45 8.67
CA ILE A 187 -8.47 15.66 7.40
C ILE A 187 -8.65 17.17 7.14
N GLU A 188 -8.93 17.96 8.18
CA GLU A 188 -9.05 19.42 8.11
C GLU A 188 -7.72 20.07 7.68
N ASP A 189 -6.60 19.64 8.27
CA ASP A 189 -5.26 20.15 7.97
C ASP A 189 -4.78 19.77 6.56
N THR A 190 -5.23 18.63 6.02
CA THR A 190 -4.77 18.14 4.71
C THR A 190 -5.61 18.62 3.52
N SER A 191 -6.57 19.54 3.74
CA SER A 191 -7.45 20.06 2.68
C SER A 191 -8.17 18.97 1.88
N GLY A 192 -8.64 17.91 2.56
CA GLY A 192 -9.67 17.00 2.04
C GLY A 192 -9.20 15.83 1.16
N GLY A 193 -9.56 14.60 1.58
CA GLY A 193 -9.82 13.45 0.70
C GLY A 193 -8.69 12.44 0.48
N HIS A 194 -7.43 12.75 0.79
CA HIS A 194 -6.29 11.88 0.45
C HIS A 194 -5.83 10.90 1.54
N LEU A 195 -6.58 10.79 2.65
CA LEU A 195 -6.27 9.93 3.80
C LEU A 195 -7.20 8.72 3.92
N THR A 196 -8.11 8.52 2.96
CA THR A 196 -9.26 7.63 3.14
C THR A 196 -9.29 6.55 2.07
N ALA A 197 -9.38 5.28 2.48
CA ALA A 197 -9.54 4.12 1.61
C ALA A 197 -10.56 4.36 0.49
N TRP A 198 -10.17 4.07 -0.76
CA TRP A 198 -11.07 4.07 -1.92
C TRP A 198 -12.07 2.90 -1.91
N SER A 199 -11.79 1.85 -1.13
CA SER A 199 -12.59 0.63 -0.98
C SER A 199 -13.48 0.67 0.26
N GLY A 200 -14.34 1.69 0.36
CA GLY A 200 -15.27 1.82 1.47
C GLY A 200 -16.26 0.65 1.56
N ASN A 201 -16.32 -0.01 2.71
CA ASN A 201 -17.42 -0.88 3.12
C ASN A 201 -18.72 -0.04 3.15
N LYS A 202 -19.88 -0.61 2.76
CA LYS A 202 -21.21 0.04 2.82
C LYS A 202 -21.55 0.65 4.19
N MET A 203 -21.02 0.07 5.26
CA MET A 203 -21.20 0.56 6.63
C MET A 203 -20.47 1.88 6.89
N ARG A 204 -19.55 2.30 6.00
CA ARG A 204 -18.82 3.56 6.09
C ARG A 204 -19.66 4.70 5.52
N GLN A 205 -20.42 5.36 6.39
CA GLN A 205 -21.37 6.43 6.01
C GLN A 205 -20.69 7.73 5.49
N SER A 206 -19.37 7.87 5.66
CA SER A 206 -18.62 9.07 5.29
C SER A 206 -17.15 8.75 5.04
N THR A 207 -16.51 9.45 4.12
CA THR A 207 -15.04 9.43 4.01
C THR A 207 -14.37 10.18 5.16
N TRP A 208 -15.12 11.00 5.92
CA TRP A 208 -14.59 11.79 7.03
C TRP A 208 -14.42 11.02 8.34
N ILE A 209 -14.72 9.71 8.36
CA ILE A 209 -14.47 8.85 9.53
C ILE A 209 -13.17 8.06 9.37
N PRO A 210 -12.45 7.76 10.47
CA PRO A 210 -11.24 6.96 10.43
C PRO A 210 -11.49 5.57 9.82
N PRO A 211 -10.53 5.01 9.07
CA PRO A 211 -10.61 3.61 8.66
C PRO A 211 -10.60 2.69 9.87
N THR A 212 -11.27 1.56 9.74
CA THR A 212 -11.41 0.52 10.76
C THR A 212 -10.83 -0.81 10.27
N GLU A 213 -10.62 -1.76 11.18
CA GLU A 213 -10.22 -3.13 10.81
C GLU A 213 -11.21 -3.77 9.84
N ALA A 214 -12.50 -3.46 9.97
CA ALA A 214 -13.54 -3.98 9.08
C ALA A 214 -13.39 -3.48 7.64
N ASP A 215 -12.88 -2.25 7.45
CA ASP A 215 -12.58 -1.71 6.12
C ASP A 215 -11.40 -2.45 5.50
N ASP A 216 -10.34 -2.69 6.28
CA ASP A 216 -9.17 -3.46 5.84
C ASP A 216 -9.54 -4.90 5.44
N TRP A 217 -10.39 -5.58 6.21
CA TRP A 217 -10.85 -6.95 5.89
C TRP A 217 -11.72 -6.99 4.62
N TYR A 218 -12.61 -6.00 4.44
CA TYR A 218 -13.39 -5.87 3.21
C TYR A 218 -12.46 -5.68 2.00
N ALA A 219 -11.51 -4.76 2.11
CA ALA A 219 -10.58 -4.44 1.05
C ALA A 219 -9.59 -5.58 0.76
N LEU A 220 -9.23 -6.38 1.77
CA LEU A 220 -8.49 -7.62 1.57
C LEU A 220 -9.30 -8.65 0.78
N ALA A 221 -10.61 -8.79 1.05
CA ALA A 221 -11.46 -9.70 0.29
C ALA A 221 -11.53 -9.33 -1.20
N ILE A 222 -11.59 -8.02 -1.49
CA ILE A 222 -11.45 -7.51 -2.87
C ILE A 222 -10.07 -7.84 -3.44
N SER A 223 -8.99 -7.63 -2.69
CA SER A 223 -7.62 -7.93 -3.15
C SER A 223 -7.41 -9.42 -3.45
N VAL A 224 -8.05 -10.31 -2.69
CA VAL A 224 -8.02 -11.75 -2.94
C VAL A 224 -8.85 -12.09 -4.18
N TRP A 225 -9.98 -11.40 -4.43
CA TRP A 225 -10.68 -11.54 -5.71
C TRP A 225 -9.77 -11.15 -6.87
N GLU A 226 -9.07 -10.01 -6.80
CA GLU A 226 -8.12 -9.55 -7.84
C GLU A 226 -7.00 -10.57 -8.08
N LEU A 227 -6.46 -11.16 -7.01
CA LEU A 227 -5.45 -12.23 -7.09
C LEU A 227 -5.94 -13.45 -7.88
N TYR A 228 -7.20 -13.85 -7.72
CA TYR A 228 -7.74 -15.08 -8.32
C TYR A 228 -8.26 -14.87 -9.74
N THR A 229 -8.79 -13.69 -10.05
CA THR A 229 -9.32 -13.36 -11.38
C THR A 229 -8.25 -12.74 -12.29
N GLY A 230 -7.21 -12.14 -11.71
CA GLY A 230 -6.22 -11.34 -12.42
C GLY A 230 -6.78 -10.04 -12.99
N LYS A 231 -7.96 -9.62 -12.54
CA LYS A 231 -8.63 -8.38 -12.95
C LYS A 231 -8.49 -7.34 -11.85
N LYS A 232 -8.60 -6.07 -12.23
CA LYS A 232 -8.67 -4.97 -11.28
C LYS A 232 -10.13 -4.71 -10.90
N ALA A 233 -10.42 -4.66 -9.60
CA ALA A 233 -11.77 -4.45 -9.13
C ALA A 233 -12.27 -3.05 -9.55
N PHE A 234 -13.48 -3.00 -10.09
CA PHE A 234 -14.14 -1.75 -10.48
C PHE A 234 -13.38 -0.90 -11.53
N GLU A 235 -12.48 -1.50 -12.32
CA GLU A 235 -11.65 -0.79 -13.32
C GLU A 235 -12.49 0.02 -14.34
N ASP A 236 -13.66 -0.50 -14.71
CA ASP A 236 -14.55 0.11 -15.70
C ASP A 236 -15.56 1.10 -15.10
N ILE A 237 -15.49 1.36 -13.79
CA ILE A 237 -16.49 2.14 -13.05
C ILE A 237 -15.89 3.51 -12.68
N GLY A 238 -16.57 4.59 -13.07
CA GLY A 238 -16.18 5.94 -12.66
C GLY A 238 -16.39 6.19 -11.17
N GLU A 239 -15.62 7.11 -10.56
CA GLU A 239 -15.67 7.39 -9.11
C GLU A 239 -17.10 7.64 -8.56
N GLY A 240 -17.92 8.41 -9.28
CA GLY A 240 -19.30 8.68 -8.87
C GLY A 240 -20.21 7.44 -8.89
N GLU A 241 -20.01 6.54 -9.84
CA GLU A 241 -20.75 5.28 -9.93
C GLU A 241 -20.25 4.28 -8.87
N MET A 242 -18.96 4.31 -8.54
CA MET A 242 -18.38 3.49 -7.47
C MET A 242 -19.02 3.81 -6.12
N VAL A 243 -19.18 5.09 -5.77
CA VAL A 243 -19.87 5.51 -4.54
C VAL A 243 -21.30 4.97 -4.48
N LEU A 244 -22.04 5.07 -5.59
CA LEU A 244 -23.40 4.54 -5.67
C LEU A 244 -23.44 3.01 -5.53
N ASN A 245 -22.54 2.30 -6.21
CA ASN A 245 -22.44 0.84 -6.15
C ASN A 245 -22.13 0.36 -4.72
N LEU A 246 -21.15 0.98 -4.05
CA LEU A 246 -20.83 0.67 -2.66
C LEU A 246 -22.00 0.97 -1.72
N SER A 247 -22.72 2.10 -1.92
CA SER A 247 -23.89 2.46 -1.12
C SER A 247 -25.05 1.45 -1.23
N THR A 248 -25.18 0.78 -2.38
CA THR A 248 -26.20 -0.25 -2.60
C THR A 248 -25.74 -1.64 -2.16
N GLY A 249 -24.46 -1.79 -1.80
CA GLY A 249 -23.84 -3.08 -1.46
C GLY A 249 -23.41 -3.88 -2.68
N LYS A 250 -23.46 -3.31 -3.89
CA LYS A 250 -22.93 -3.95 -5.09
C LYS A 250 -21.41 -4.08 -4.95
N THR A 251 -20.88 -5.23 -5.34
CA THR A 251 -19.46 -5.55 -5.27
C THR A 251 -19.03 -6.40 -6.48
N VAL A 252 -17.82 -6.94 -6.44
CA VAL A 252 -17.24 -7.81 -7.47
C VAL A 252 -18.05 -9.09 -7.71
N ASP A 253 -17.99 -9.64 -8.93
CA ASP A 253 -18.66 -10.88 -9.28
C ASP A 253 -17.89 -12.10 -8.73
N LEU A 254 -18.48 -12.79 -7.75
CA LEU A 254 -17.86 -13.93 -7.09
C LEU A 254 -17.81 -15.18 -7.97
N GLU A 255 -18.63 -15.29 -9.02
CA GLU A 255 -18.63 -16.46 -9.91
C GLU A 255 -17.35 -16.55 -10.76
N GLU A 256 -16.60 -15.46 -10.86
CA GLU A 256 -15.28 -15.45 -11.50
C GLU A 256 -14.21 -16.21 -10.71
N VAL A 257 -14.42 -16.40 -9.40
CA VAL A 257 -13.51 -17.16 -8.53
C VAL A 257 -13.88 -18.64 -8.58
N LYS A 258 -13.14 -19.39 -9.41
CA LYS A 258 -13.36 -20.82 -9.64
C LYS A 258 -13.12 -21.69 -8.40
N ASP A 259 -12.25 -21.26 -7.50
CA ASP A 259 -11.96 -21.98 -6.26
C ASP A 259 -13.08 -21.74 -5.23
N ASN A 260 -13.85 -22.79 -4.93
CA ASN A 260 -15.03 -22.68 -4.06
C ASN A 260 -14.68 -22.22 -2.64
N GLU A 261 -13.61 -22.75 -2.05
CA GLU A 261 -13.21 -22.36 -0.68
C GLU A 261 -12.87 -20.87 -0.61
N THR A 262 -12.07 -20.38 -1.56
CA THR A 262 -11.73 -18.95 -1.65
C THR A 262 -12.97 -18.11 -1.93
N ARG A 263 -13.85 -18.55 -2.82
CA ARG A 263 -15.10 -17.85 -3.14
C ARG A 263 -15.98 -17.67 -1.90
N GLU A 264 -16.19 -18.74 -1.12
CA GLU A 264 -16.96 -18.67 0.11
C GLU A 264 -16.29 -17.79 1.16
N TRP A 265 -14.96 -17.82 1.24
CA TRP A 265 -14.23 -16.94 2.13
C TRP A 265 -14.42 -15.46 1.76
N ILE A 266 -14.28 -15.11 0.47
CA ILE A 266 -14.53 -13.75 -0.04
C ILE A 266 -15.99 -13.35 0.25
N ARG A 267 -16.96 -14.20 -0.10
CA ARG A 267 -18.39 -13.94 0.13
C ARG A 267 -18.66 -13.58 1.57
N ARG A 268 -18.19 -14.40 2.52
CA ARG A 268 -18.38 -14.15 3.95
C ARG A 268 -17.78 -12.81 4.38
N MET A 269 -16.54 -12.52 3.97
CA MET A 269 -15.88 -11.27 4.34
C MET A 269 -16.62 -10.03 3.84
N LEU A 270 -17.08 -10.06 2.59
CA LEU A 270 -17.85 -8.98 1.97
C LEU A 270 -19.26 -8.85 2.57
N HIS A 271 -19.98 -9.97 2.76
CA HIS A 271 -21.35 -9.98 3.29
C HIS A 271 -21.43 -9.46 4.73
N GLU A 272 -20.54 -9.92 5.62
CA GLU A 272 -20.44 -9.43 7.00
C GLU A 272 -20.22 -7.90 7.05
N ARG A 273 -19.78 -7.30 5.95
CA ARG A 273 -19.39 -5.89 5.75
C ARG A 273 -20.34 -5.23 4.73
N GLY A 274 -21.58 -5.70 4.65
CA GLY A 274 -22.68 -5.01 3.98
C GLY A 274 -22.76 -5.15 2.46
N ALA A 275 -21.92 -5.97 1.81
CA ALA A 275 -22.12 -6.31 0.41
C ALA A 275 -23.32 -7.25 0.21
N ALA A 276 -23.99 -7.10 -0.94
CA ALA A 276 -25.10 -7.94 -1.37
C ALA A 276 -24.56 -9.09 -2.26
N VAL A 277 -24.04 -10.15 -1.63
CA VAL A 277 -23.38 -11.31 -2.25
C VAL A 277 -23.76 -12.65 -1.63
#